data_AF-A0A453EX00-F1
#
_entry.id   AF-A0A453EX00-F1
#
_cell.length_a   1.000
_cell.length_b   1.000
_cell.length_c   1.000
_cell.angle_alpha   90.00
_cell.angle_beta   90.00
_cell.angle_gamma   90.00
#
_symmetry.space_group_name_H-M   'P 1'
#
loop_
_entity.id
_entity.type
_entity.pdbx_description
1 polymer ?
#
loop_
_entity_poly.entity_id
_entity_poly.type
_entity_poly.pdbx_seq_one_letter_code
_entity_poly.pdbx_strand_id
1 'polypeptide(L)'
;MDSQSAVTMEAGAPTRKESGRLPSRHGGHAHGHSGLARTAHGMSSSSLRKKSDATLVRKVPVASLRPVLANLQEVLLGTKLAVLFIAVPLAVAAQCFRFGQVWVFALSLIGLIPLAERVSFLTEQIALYTGPTIGGLLNATCGNATELIIAVFALVQGKIEVVKCSLLGSVLSNLLLVLGTSLFCGGIKNLGADQPYDRKQADVSTGLLTLGVLCQSLPLLLRYAVSSGEHAVATDTTVLELSRACSFIMLLAYVAYLFFQLKTHRQLFEPQEIEGGDEEEEEAVLGFGSALFWLILMTIIIAVLSEYVVGTIEDITLGVALGSATQISMFVVGTL
;
A
#
# COMPACT_ATOMS: atom_id res chain seq x y z
N MET A 1 10.21 -56.75 47.09
CA MET A 1 11.19 -57.85 47.22
C MET A 1 11.02 -58.73 46.01
N ASP A 2 12.13 -58.90 45.32
CA ASP A 2 12.45 -59.91 44.32
C ASP A 2 11.63 -59.95 43.02
N SER A 3 12.20 -59.62 41.85
CA SER A 3 13.45 -60.05 41.20
C SER A 3 13.12 -61.04 40.10
N GLN A 4 13.44 -60.61 38.86
CA GLN A 4 14.08 -61.41 37.79
C GLN A 4 13.27 -62.62 37.27
N SER A 5 13.35 -63.09 36.04
CA SER A 5 14.36 -63.04 34.98
C SER A 5 13.66 -63.66 33.76
N ALA A 6 13.88 -63.19 32.53
CA ALA A 6 14.86 -63.75 31.58
C ALA A 6 14.57 -65.23 31.23
N VAL A 7 14.58 -65.75 30.01
CA VAL A 7 15.09 -65.35 28.68
C VAL A 7 14.62 -66.50 27.77
N THR A 8 14.27 -66.24 26.52
CA THR A 8 14.37 -67.26 25.48
C THR A 8 15.08 -66.66 24.27
N MET A 9 16.20 -67.28 23.95
CA MET A 9 17.13 -67.00 22.87
C MET A 9 16.75 -67.79 21.61
N GLU A 10 17.14 -67.23 20.46
CA GLU A 10 17.56 -67.92 19.23
C GLU A 10 16.54 -68.73 18.40
N ALA A 11 16.69 -68.92 17.09
CA ALA A 11 17.45 -68.31 15.99
C ALA A 11 17.00 -69.08 14.73
N GLY A 12 17.04 -68.46 13.55
CA GLY A 12 16.74 -69.16 12.30
C GLY A 12 16.75 -68.27 11.06
N ALA A 13 17.93 -68.07 10.49
CA ALA A 13 18.16 -67.59 9.12
C ALA A 13 18.40 -68.80 8.18
N PRO A 14 18.73 -68.64 6.88
CA PRO A 14 18.14 -67.83 5.80
C PRO A 14 17.86 -68.67 4.53
N THR A 15 17.08 -68.17 3.55
CA THR A 15 17.14 -68.65 2.15
C THR A 15 16.86 -67.52 1.15
N ARG A 16 17.61 -67.52 0.04
CA ARG A 16 17.68 -66.50 -1.02
C ARG A 16 17.26 -67.10 -2.37
N LYS A 17 16.75 -66.21 -3.25
CA LYS A 17 16.44 -66.28 -4.71
C LYS A 17 14.92 -66.30 -4.96
N GLU A 18 14.33 -65.56 -5.89
CA GLU A 18 14.83 -65.16 -7.21
C GLU A 18 14.03 -63.96 -7.80
N SER A 19 14.58 -63.42 -8.89
CA SER A 19 14.19 -62.24 -9.68
C SER A 19 12.80 -62.32 -10.36
N GLY A 20 12.08 -61.19 -10.38
CA GLY A 20 10.86 -61.00 -11.18
C GLY A 20 10.63 -59.53 -11.52
N ARG A 21 11.01 -59.14 -12.75
CA ARG A 21 10.85 -57.82 -13.35
C ARG A 21 9.42 -57.65 -13.88
N LEU A 22 8.73 -56.56 -13.55
CA LEU A 22 7.44 -56.13 -14.12
C LEU A 22 7.46 -54.61 -14.39
N PRO A 23 6.62 -54.10 -15.31
CA PRO A 23 7.08 -53.16 -16.34
C PRO A 23 6.70 -51.70 -16.07
N SER A 24 7.57 -50.82 -16.55
CA SER A 24 7.32 -49.39 -16.75
C SER A 24 6.22 -49.18 -17.81
N ARG A 25 5.11 -48.55 -17.41
CA ARG A 25 4.09 -48.06 -18.34
C ARG A 25 4.04 -46.53 -18.28
N HIS A 26 4.40 -45.94 -19.42
CA HIS A 26 4.23 -44.56 -19.82
C HIS A 26 2.78 -44.07 -19.61
N GLY A 27 2.62 -42.82 -19.15
CA GLY A 27 1.32 -42.14 -19.11
C GLY A 27 1.40 -40.68 -18.64
N GLY A 28 1.60 -39.76 -19.59
CA GLY A 28 1.04 -38.40 -19.56
C GLY A 28 1.65 -37.36 -18.61
N HIS A 29 2.56 -36.54 -19.14
CA HIS A 29 2.81 -35.19 -18.61
C HIS A 29 1.51 -34.37 -18.68
N ALA A 30 0.90 -34.07 -17.54
CA ALA A 30 -0.06 -32.98 -17.41
C ALA A 30 0.62 -31.83 -16.65
N HIS A 31 1.09 -30.84 -17.41
CA HIS A 31 1.51 -29.55 -16.87
C HIS A 31 0.27 -28.85 -16.27
N GLY A 32 0.10 -28.96 -14.96
CA GLY A 32 -0.83 -28.12 -14.20
C GLY A 32 -0.15 -26.80 -13.85
N HIS A 33 -0.46 -25.73 -14.60
CA HIS A 33 -0.11 -24.37 -14.22
C HIS A 33 -0.89 -23.97 -12.95
N SER A 34 -0.30 -24.16 -11.78
CA SER A 34 -0.80 -23.60 -10.52
C SER A 34 -0.30 -22.16 -10.39
N GLY A 35 -1.07 -21.20 -10.89
CA GLY A 35 -0.78 -19.78 -10.69
C GLY A 35 -1.11 -19.35 -9.25
N LEU A 36 -0.16 -19.54 -8.32
CA LEU A 36 -0.35 -19.25 -6.91
C LEU A 36 -0.37 -17.74 -6.62
N ALA A 37 -1.23 -17.32 -5.69
CA ALA A 37 -1.49 -15.93 -5.33
C ALA A 37 -0.45 -15.40 -4.34
N ARG A 38 0.06 -14.18 -4.60
CA ARG A 38 1.00 -13.43 -3.74
C ARG A 38 0.25 -12.72 -2.61
N THR A 39 0.85 -12.68 -1.42
CA THR A 39 0.34 -11.95 -0.25
C THR A 39 0.48 -10.43 -0.42
N ALA A 40 -0.48 -9.67 0.12
CA ALA A 40 -0.72 -8.26 -0.21
C ALA A 40 0.29 -7.25 0.36
N HIS A 41 1.12 -7.64 1.33
CA HIS A 41 1.98 -6.69 2.07
C HIS A 41 3.29 -6.30 1.35
N GLY A 42 3.42 -6.73 0.11
CA GLY A 42 4.48 -6.38 -0.82
C GLY A 42 3.98 -6.63 -2.24
N MET A 43 2.79 -6.11 -2.58
CA MET A 43 2.41 -6.01 -3.99
C MET A 43 3.37 -5.04 -4.65
N SER A 44 4.51 -5.58 -5.06
CA SER A 44 5.47 -4.95 -5.94
C SER A 44 4.68 -4.38 -7.12
N SER A 45 4.91 -3.09 -7.34
CA SER A 45 4.47 -2.28 -8.48
C SER A 45 4.63 -3.01 -9.85
N SER A 46 5.44 -4.06 -9.88
CA SER A 46 5.61 -5.03 -10.96
C SER A 46 4.32 -5.71 -11.45
N SER A 47 3.28 -5.91 -10.62
CA SER A 47 2.07 -6.64 -11.06
C SER A 47 1.19 -5.86 -12.05
N LEU A 48 1.29 -4.52 -12.05
CA LEU A 48 0.64 -3.63 -13.03
C LEU A 48 1.53 -3.30 -14.22
N ARG A 49 2.78 -3.78 -14.22
CA ARG A 49 3.80 -3.49 -15.23
C ARG A 49 3.50 -4.24 -16.51
N LYS A 50 3.24 -3.50 -17.60
CA LYS A 50 3.42 -4.06 -18.94
C LYS A 50 4.91 -4.01 -19.23
N LYS A 51 5.54 -5.12 -19.66
CA LYS A 51 6.90 -5.09 -20.24
C LYS A 51 6.86 -4.07 -21.38
N SER A 52 7.37 -2.87 -21.15
CA SER A 52 7.40 -1.80 -22.15
C SER A 52 8.25 -2.27 -23.32
N ASP A 53 7.64 -2.48 -24.48
CA ASP A 53 8.35 -2.90 -25.68
C ASP A 53 9.46 -1.90 -26.01
N ALA A 54 10.70 -2.33 -25.88
CA ALA A 54 11.93 -1.58 -26.16
C ALA A 54 12.07 -1.14 -27.64
N THR A 55 11.04 -1.34 -28.46
CA THR A 55 11.02 -1.04 -29.89
C THR A 55 10.83 0.45 -30.22
N LEU A 56 10.24 1.25 -29.31
CA LEU A 56 10.05 2.70 -29.54
C LEU A 56 11.30 3.54 -29.22
N VAL A 57 12.08 3.16 -28.19
CA VAL A 57 13.33 3.85 -27.81
C VAL A 57 14.43 3.70 -28.88
N ARG A 58 14.37 2.62 -29.67
CA ARG A 58 15.36 2.32 -30.73
C ARG A 58 15.33 3.32 -31.89
N LYS A 59 14.28 4.14 -32.05
CA LYS A 59 14.11 5.07 -33.17
C LYS A 59 14.64 6.49 -32.94
N VAL A 60 15.24 6.81 -31.78
CA VAL A 60 15.72 8.17 -31.50
C VAL A 60 17.21 8.32 -31.87
N PRO A 61 17.59 9.30 -32.70
CA PRO A 61 18.95 9.41 -33.25
C PRO A 61 20.01 9.99 -32.29
N VAL A 62 19.64 10.44 -31.08
CA VAL A 62 20.55 11.15 -30.15
C VAL A 62 20.91 10.29 -28.95
N ALA A 63 22.19 9.91 -28.80
CA ALA A 63 22.66 8.93 -27.81
C ALA A 63 22.45 9.36 -26.34
N SER A 64 22.60 10.66 -26.02
CA SER A 64 22.40 11.19 -24.65
C SER A 64 20.94 11.31 -24.23
N LEU A 65 19.99 11.39 -25.17
CA LEU A 65 18.55 11.49 -24.86
C LEU A 65 17.90 10.11 -24.71
N ARG A 66 18.50 9.04 -25.24
CA ARG A 66 17.99 7.66 -25.09
C ARG A 66 17.84 7.21 -23.64
N PRO A 67 18.82 7.38 -22.73
CA PRO A 67 18.64 7.00 -21.33
C PRO A 67 17.58 7.85 -20.64
N VAL A 68 17.48 9.15 -20.97
CA VAL A 68 16.47 10.05 -20.40
C VAL A 68 15.06 9.70 -20.90
N LEU A 69 14.89 9.42 -22.19
CA LEU A 69 13.60 8.99 -22.77
C LEU A 69 13.20 7.59 -22.29
N ALA A 70 14.15 6.68 -22.10
CA ALA A 70 13.89 5.37 -21.52
C ALA A 70 13.44 5.49 -20.06
N ASN A 71 14.13 6.32 -19.25
CA ASN A 71 13.70 6.63 -17.88
C ASN A 71 12.32 7.31 -17.86
N LEU A 72 12.09 8.27 -18.77
CA LEU A 72 10.80 8.97 -18.91
C LEU A 72 9.68 8.00 -19.27
N GLN A 73 9.92 7.08 -20.20
CA GLN A 73 8.95 6.07 -20.61
C GLN A 73 8.69 5.06 -19.50
N GLU A 74 9.71 4.61 -18.78
CA GLU A 74 9.53 3.64 -17.69
C GLU A 74 8.77 4.26 -16.50
N VAL A 75 9.09 5.52 -16.17
CA VAL A 75 8.41 6.27 -15.12
C VAL A 75 6.98 6.60 -15.59
N LEU A 76 6.79 7.38 -16.66
CA LEU A 76 5.47 7.89 -17.01
C LEU A 76 4.56 6.91 -17.75
N LEU A 77 5.11 5.96 -18.52
CA LEU A 77 4.35 5.06 -19.41
C LEU A 77 4.38 3.58 -18.97
N GLY A 78 5.03 3.26 -17.84
CA GLY A 78 5.17 1.88 -17.35
C GLY A 78 3.88 1.21 -16.85
N THR A 79 2.80 1.97 -16.64
CA THR A 79 1.52 1.45 -16.12
C THR A 79 0.32 1.79 -16.99
N LYS A 80 -0.76 1.02 -16.83
CA LYS A 80 -2.06 1.31 -17.45
C LYS A 80 -2.65 2.66 -17.01
N LEU A 81 -2.17 3.19 -15.88
CA LEU A 81 -2.52 4.51 -15.34
C LEU A 81 -1.82 5.66 -16.07
N ALA A 82 -0.85 5.38 -16.96
CA ALA A 82 -0.16 6.38 -17.77
C ALA A 82 -1.12 7.31 -18.54
N VAL A 83 -2.26 6.77 -19.01
CA VAL A 83 -3.29 7.54 -19.71
C VAL A 83 -3.82 8.69 -18.85
N LEU A 84 -3.84 8.48 -17.53
CA LEU A 84 -4.39 9.41 -16.55
C LEU A 84 -3.45 10.59 -16.28
N PHE A 85 -2.16 10.50 -16.63
CA PHE A 85 -1.23 11.63 -16.54
C PHE A 85 -1.64 12.83 -17.39
N ILE A 86 -2.45 12.63 -18.44
CA ILE A 86 -2.97 13.75 -19.25
C ILE A 86 -3.87 14.68 -18.42
N ALA A 87 -4.45 14.18 -17.32
CA ALA A 87 -5.26 15.00 -16.42
C ALA A 87 -4.43 16.05 -15.67
N VAL A 88 -3.13 15.82 -15.44
CA VAL A 88 -2.24 16.77 -14.75
C VAL A 88 -2.10 18.10 -15.52
N PRO A 89 -1.65 18.13 -16.79
CA PRO A 89 -1.58 19.38 -17.54
C PRO A 89 -2.97 19.96 -17.82
N LEU A 90 -4.01 19.11 -17.96
CA LEU A 90 -5.39 19.58 -18.09
C LEU A 90 -5.90 20.28 -16.83
N ALA A 91 -5.55 19.79 -15.63
CA ALA A 91 -5.91 20.43 -14.37
C ALA A 91 -5.25 21.80 -14.23
N VAL A 92 -3.96 21.90 -14.56
CA VAL A 92 -3.22 23.17 -14.58
C VAL A 92 -3.83 24.14 -15.59
N ALA A 93 -4.11 23.67 -16.82
CA ALA A 93 -4.77 24.49 -17.83
C ALA A 93 -6.17 24.96 -17.37
N ALA A 94 -6.96 24.06 -16.78
CA ALA A 94 -8.28 24.37 -16.25
C ALA A 94 -8.21 25.48 -15.19
N GLN A 95 -7.20 25.43 -14.31
CA GLN A 95 -6.96 26.45 -13.29
C GLN A 95 -6.49 27.78 -13.91
N CYS A 96 -5.56 27.74 -14.88
CA CYS A 96 -5.05 28.96 -15.54
C CYS A 96 -6.15 29.70 -16.33
N PHE A 97 -7.02 28.97 -17.01
CA PHE A 97 -8.11 29.55 -17.79
C PHE A 97 -9.39 29.78 -16.98
N ARG A 98 -9.37 29.48 -15.66
CA ARG A 98 -10.52 29.60 -14.75
C ARG A 98 -11.79 28.91 -15.27
N PHE A 99 -11.63 27.66 -15.71
CA PHE A 99 -12.76 26.77 -15.96
C PHE A 99 -13.54 26.51 -14.66
N GLY A 100 -14.73 25.90 -14.77
CA GLY A 100 -15.56 25.60 -13.60
C GLY A 100 -14.81 24.79 -12.54
N GLN A 101 -15.00 25.14 -11.26
CA GLN A 101 -14.29 24.55 -10.11
C GLN A 101 -14.43 23.02 -10.04
N VAL A 102 -15.57 22.50 -10.49
CA VAL A 102 -15.83 21.06 -10.62
C VAL A 102 -14.83 20.37 -11.55
N TRP A 103 -14.47 21.00 -12.67
CA TRP A 103 -13.51 20.45 -13.64
C TRP A 103 -12.10 20.50 -13.09
N VAL A 104 -11.72 21.62 -12.45
CA VAL A 104 -10.40 21.74 -11.80
C VAL A 104 -10.21 20.65 -10.77
N PHE A 105 -11.20 20.42 -9.91
CA PHE A 105 -11.16 19.37 -8.89
C PHE A 105 -11.14 17.96 -9.48
N ALA A 106 -12.05 17.66 -10.41
CA ALA A 106 -12.12 16.32 -11.01
C ALA A 106 -10.82 15.98 -11.73
N LEU A 107 -10.27 16.91 -12.53
CA LEU A 107 -9.00 16.72 -13.23
C LEU A 107 -7.82 16.61 -12.26
N SER A 108 -7.83 17.38 -11.16
CA SER A 108 -6.78 17.29 -10.14
C SER A 108 -6.81 15.96 -9.41
N LEU A 109 -7.99 15.47 -8.98
CA LEU A 109 -8.12 14.14 -8.36
C LEU A 109 -7.68 13.03 -9.30
N ILE A 110 -8.15 13.09 -10.56
CA ILE A 110 -7.77 12.12 -11.59
C ILE A 110 -6.26 12.15 -11.84
N GLY A 111 -5.64 13.33 -11.84
CA GLY A 111 -4.19 13.49 -11.97
C GLY A 111 -3.40 13.01 -10.76
N LEU A 112 -3.96 13.03 -9.55
CA LEU A 112 -3.32 12.54 -8.32
C LEU A 112 -3.20 11.01 -8.29
N ILE A 113 -4.18 10.27 -8.83
CA ILE A 113 -4.17 8.80 -8.87
C ILE A 113 -2.86 8.22 -9.45
N PRO A 114 -2.43 8.56 -10.68
CA PRO A 114 -1.21 8.01 -11.25
C PRO A 114 0.05 8.58 -10.57
N LEU A 115 -0.02 9.79 -9.99
CA LEU A 115 1.10 10.39 -9.26
C LEU A 115 1.38 9.65 -7.96
N ALA A 116 0.34 9.30 -7.20
CA ALA A 116 0.46 8.55 -5.95
C ALA A 116 1.11 7.18 -6.19
N GLU A 117 0.65 6.45 -7.21
CA GLU A 117 1.23 5.17 -7.60
C GLU A 117 2.71 5.32 -8.01
N ARG A 118 3.05 6.39 -8.74
CA ARG A 118 4.45 6.65 -9.14
C ARG A 118 5.37 7.03 -8.00
N VAL A 119 4.89 7.83 -7.04
CA VAL A 119 5.66 8.17 -5.84
C VAL A 119 5.96 6.92 -5.02
N SER A 120 4.99 6.01 -4.88
CA SER A 120 5.19 4.71 -4.23
C SER A 120 6.22 3.85 -4.98
N PHE A 121 6.12 3.75 -6.31
CA PHE A 121 7.12 3.06 -7.13
C PHE A 121 8.53 3.63 -6.99
N LEU A 122 8.68 4.96 -7.10
CA LEU A 122 9.99 5.61 -6.99
C LEU A 122 10.60 5.42 -5.59
N THR A 123 9.75 5.39 -4.57
CA THR A 123 10.13 5.10 -3.19
C THR A 123 10.68 3.69 -3.04
N GLU A 124 10.02 2.69 -3.64
CA GLU A 124 10.49 1.30 -3.71
C GLU A 124 11.85 1.21 -4.43
N GLN A 125 12.01 1.89 -5.56
CA GLN A 125 13.29 1.95 -6.29
C GLN A 125 14.42 2.55 -5.46
N ILE A 126 14.15 3.59 -4.67
CA ILE A 126 15.15 4.20 -3.77
C ILE A 126 15.46 3.28 -2.57
N ALA A 127 14.45 2.56 -2.07
CA ALA A 127 14.60 1.62 -0.96
C ALA A 127 15.61 0.50 -1.27
N LEU A 128 15.65 0.03 -2.52
CA LEU A 128 16.61 -0.97 -2.99
C LEU A 128 18.08 -0.51 -2.84
N TYR A 129 18.36 0.80 -2.94
CA TYR A 129 19.71 1.36 -2.79
C TYR A 129 20.08 1.78 -1.37
N THR A 130 19.08 2.03 -0.50
CA THR A 130 19.30 2.64 0.83
C THR A 130 19.29 1.62 1.97
N GLY A 131 19.01 0.35 1.66
CA GLY A 131 19.00 -0.75 2.61
C GLY A 131 17.70 -0.84 3.42
N PRO A 132 17.45 -1.96 4.12
CA PRO A 132 16.12 -2.30 4.63
C PRO A 132 15.54 -1.28 5.62
N THR A 133 16.36 -0.71 6.51
CA THR A 133 15.89 0.24 7.52
C THR A 133 15.52 1.60 6.93
N ILE A 134 16.40 2.19 6.11
CA ILE A 134 16.15 3.49 5.49
C ILE A 134 15.07 3.35 4.42
N GLY A 135 15.13 2.30 3.61
CA GLY A 135 14.13 1.99 2.61
C GLY A 135 12.74 1.77 3.21
N GLY A 136 12.64 1.04 4.33
CA GLY A 136 11.38 0.87 5.04
C GLY A 136 10.81 2.18 5.61
N LEU A 137 11.66 3.07 6.12
CA LEU A 137 11.23 4.41 6.57
C LEU A 137 10.79 5.30 5.40
N LEU A 138 11.49 5.20 4.26
CA LEU A 138 11.15 5.92 3.03
C LEU A 138 9.80 5.43 2.50
N ASN A 139 9.55 4.12 2.49
CA ASN A 139 8.26 3.55 2.12
C ASN A 139 7.13 3.99 3.05
N ALA A 140 7.38 3.96 4.35
CA ALA A 140 6.41 4.41 5.35
C ALA A 140 6.00 5.89 5.18
N THR A 141 6.95 6.75 4.81
CA THR A 141 6.74 8.20 4.71
C THR A 141 6.29 8.61 3.30
N CYS A 142 7.09 8.26 2.28
CA CYS A 142 6.86 8.67 0.90
C CYS A 142 5.72 7.87 0.25
N GLY A 143 5.49 6.62 0.64
CA GLY A 143 4.36 5.82 0.15
C GLY A 143 3.00 6.43 0.51
N ASN A 144 2.92 7.12 1.65
CA ASN A 144 1.71 7.85 2.10
C ASN A 144 1.84 9.37 1.91
N ALA A 145 2.81 9.84 1.11
CA ALA A 145 3.06 11.28 0.98
C ALA A 145 1.88 12.02 0.36
N THR A 146 1.19 11.42 -0.60
CA THR A 146 0.01 12.03 -1.24
C THR A 146 -1.06 12.38 -0.21
N GLU A 147 -1.46 11.40 0.61
CA GLU A 147 -2.42 11.59 1.71
C GLU A 147 -1.96 12.68 2.67
N LEU A 148 -0.70 12.61 3.13
CA LEU A 148 -0.13 13.57 4.07
C LEU A 148 -0.13 14.99 3.51
N ILE A 149 0.26 15.16 2.25
CA ILE A 149 0.32 16.47 1.58
C ILE A 149 -1.07 17.08 1.47
N ILE A 150 -2.06 16.31 1.00
CA ILE A 150 -3.44 16.79 0.91
C ILE A 150 -3.98 17.18 2.29
N ALA A 151 -3.73 16.34 3.31
CA ALA A 151 -4.14 16.62 4.68
C ALA A 151 -3.49 17.90 5.25
N VAL A 152 -2.20 18.12 4.99
CA VAL A 152 -1.48 19.34 5.42
C VAL A 152 -2.05 20.58 4.73
N PHE A 153 -2.28 20.55 3.41
CA PHE A 153 -2.89 21.68 2.71
C PHE A 153 -4.31 21.99 3.21
N ALA A 154 -5.13 20.95 3.44
CA ALA A 154 -6.45 21.12 4.04
C ALA A 154 -6.37 21.70 5.45
N LEU A 155 -5.40 21.28 6.27
CA LEU A 155 -5.19 21.81 7.61
C LEU A 155 -4.76 23.28 7.60
N VAL A 156 -3.82 23.66 6.72
CA VAL A 156 -3.34 25.04 6.56
C VAL A 156 -4.47 25.97 6.10
N GLN A 157 -5.39 25.47 5.27
CA GLN A 157 -6.59 26.21 4.85
C GLN A 157 -7.73 26.17 5.90
N GLY A 158 -7.50 25.60 7.08
CA GLY A 158 -8.49 25.54 8.16
C GLY A 158 -9.62 24.52 7.94
N LYS A 159 -9.50 23.62 6.96
CA LYS A 159 -10.52 22.63 6.58
C LYS A 159 -10.43 21.38 7.45
N ILE A 160 -10.55 21.56 8.77
CA ILE A 160 -10.35 20.49 9.77
C ILE A 160 -11.31 19.31 9.55
N GLU A 161 -12.55 19.59 9.17
CA GLU A 161 -13.56 18.56 8.92
C GLU A 161 -13.20 17.70 7.70
N VAL A 162 -12.68 18.33 6.64
CA VAL A 162 -12.16 17.63 5.46
C VAL A 162 -11.05 16.67 5.86
N VAL A 163 -10.07 17.12 6.65
CA VAL A 163 -8.95 16.29 7.13
C VAL A 163 -9.44 15.11 7.97
N LYS A 164 -10.38 15.33 8.91
CA LYS A 164 -10.94 14.25 9.74
C LYS A 164 -11.64 13.20 8.89
N CYS A 165 -12.43 13.64 7.91
CA CYS A 165 -13.14 12.74 7.02
C CYS A 165 -12.21 11.98 6.08
N SER A 166 -11.16 12.61 5.52
CA SER A 166 -10.22 11.92 4.64
C SER A 166 -9.41 10.86 5.38
N LEU A 167 -8.95 11.15 6.60
CA LEU A 167 -8.23 10.17 7.43
C LEU A 167 -9.10 8.96 7.80
N LEU A 168 -10.36 9.19 8.20
CA LEU A 168 -11.31 8.08 8.44
C LEU A 168 -11.60 7.31 7.15
N GLY A 169 -11.71 8.03 6.04
CA GLY A 169 -11.86 7.49 4.69
C GLY A 169 -10.75 6.53 4.30
N SER A 170 -9.49 6.93 4.51
CA SER A 170 -8.30 6.12 4.24
C SER A 170 -8.26 4.84 5.06
N VAL A 171 -8.56 4.92 6.35
CA VAL A 171 -8.67 3.72 7.20
C VAL A 171 -9.76 2.78 6.68
N LEU A 172 -10.96 3.29 6.37
CA LEU A 172 -12.07 2.46 5.89
C LEU A 172 -11.82 1.89 4.50
N SER A 173 -11.22 2.66 3.59
CA SER A 173 -10.83 2.20 2.26
C SER A 173 -9.86 1.03 2.37
N ASN A 174 -8.82 1.16 3.19
CA ASN A 174 -7.81 0.11 3.33
C ASN A 174 -8.40 -1.15 4.00
N LEU A 175 -9.24 -1.00 5.02
CA LEU A 175 -9.82 -2.12 5.77
C LEU A 175 -10.98 -2.83 5.07
N LEU A 176 -11.82 -2.11 4.33
CA LEU A 176 -13.02 -2.69 3.72
C LEU A 176 -12.87 -2.84 2.21
N LEU A 177 -12.44 -1.78 1.52
CA LEU A 177 -12.38 -1.78 0.07
C LEU A 177 -11.17 -2.58 -0.42
N VAL A 178 -9.97 -2.21 -0.02
CA VAL A 178 -8.73 -2.87 -0.48
C VAL A 178 -8.65 -4.29 0.07
N LEU A 179 -8.76 -4.45 1.40
CA LEU A 179 -8.75 -5.79 2.00
C LEU A 179 -9.92 -6.64 1.50
N GLY A 180 -11.15 -6.12 1.46
CA GLY A 180 -12.32 -6.88 1.01
C GLY A 180 -12.23 -7.32 -0.45
N THR A 181 -11.78 -6.44 -1.36
CA THR A 181 -11.58 -6.81 -2.77
C THR A 181 -10.42 -7.79 -2.95
N SER A 182 -9.33 -7.66 -2.18
CA SER A 182 -8.23 -8.61 -2.24
C SER A 182 -8.64 -10.01 -1.76
N LEU A 183 -9.41 -10.11 -0.67
CA LEU A 183 -9.97 -11.38 -0.18
C LEU A 183 -10.99 -11.96 -1.15
N PHE A 184 -11.85 -11.13 -1.72
CA PHE A 184 -12.86 -11.56 -2.70
C PHE A 184 -12.22 -12.10 -3.98
N CYS A 185 -11.33 -11.33 -4.60
CA CYS A 185 -10.62 -11.73 -5.82
C CYS A 185 -9.65 -12.89 -5.57
N GLY A 186 -8.94 -12.88 -4.43
CA GLY A 186 -8.06 -13.97 -4.00
C GLY A 186 -8.83 -15.26 -3.75
N GLY A 187 -10.00 -15.18 -3.11
CA GLY A 187 -10.89 -16.32 -2.88
C GLY A 187 -11.48 -16.89 -4.17
N ILE A 188 -11.86 -16.04 -5.14
CA ILE A 188 -12.30 -16.51 -6.46
C ILE A 188 -11.17 -17.24 -7.20
N LYS A 189 -9.95 -16.70 -7.14
CA LYS A 189 -8.78 -17.32 -7.79
C LYS A 189 -8.39 -18.65 -7.13
N ASN A 190 -8.55 -18.77 -5.81
CA ASN A 190 -8.18 -19.93 -5.00
C ASN A 190 -9.39 -20.69 -4.46
N LEU A 191 -10.44 -20.87 -5.27
CA LEU A 191 -11.74 -21.40 -4.83
C LEU A 191 -11.70 -22.81 -4.20
N GLY A 192 -10.57 -23.52 -4.30
CA GLY A 192 -10.34 -24.85 -3.72
C GLY A 192 -9.09 -24.97 -2.85
N ALA A 193 -8.46 -23.85 -2.46
CA ALA A 193 -7.28 -23.85 -1.61
C ALA A 193 -7.35 -22.75 -0.56
N ASP A 194 -6.97 -23.06 0.67
CA ASP A 194 -6.84 -22.04 1.72
C ASP A 194 -5.74 -21.05 1.33
N GLN A 195 -6.01 -19.76 1.49
CA GLN A 195 -5.00 -18.73 1.29
C GLN A 195 -4.14 -18.63 2.57
N PRO A 196 -2.84 -19.02 2.53
CA PRO A 196 -1.99 -18.93 3.69
C PRO A 196 -1.71 -17.46 4.03
N TYR A 197 -1.72 -17.13 5.32
CA TYR A 197 -1.28 -15.84 5.84
C TYR A 197 -0.47 -16.04 7.12
N ASP A 198 0.50 -15.16 7.35
CA ASP A 198 1.27 -15.18 8.59
C ASP A 198 0.39 -14.65 9.74
N ARG A 199 0.02 -15.54 10.65
CA ARG A 199 -0.80 -15.20 11.81
C ARG A 199 -0.12 -14.19 12.73
N LYS A 200 1.18 -14.29 12.93
CA LYS A 200 1.91 -13.39 13.84
C LYS A 200 1.94 -11.97 13.27
N GLN A 201 2.19 -11.84 11.97
CA GLN A 201 2.15 -10.55 11.29
C GLN A 201 0.74 -9.94 11.35
N ALA A 202 -0.29 -10.74 11.07
CA ALA A 202 -1.68 -10.31 11.13
C ALA A 202 -2.10 -9.88 12.54
N ASP A 203 -1.69 -10.60 13.59
CA ASP A 203 -2.00 -10.28 14.98
C ASP A 203 -1.39 -8.94 15.40
N VAL A 204 -0.13 -8.68 15.04
CA VAL A 204 0.54 -7.39 15.33
C VAL A 204 -0.18 -6.24 14.61
N SER A 205 -0.48 -6.40 13.32
CA SER A 205 -1.20 -5.38 12.54
C SER A 205 -2.61 -5.13 13.06
N THR A 206 -3.35 -6.19 13.43
CA THR A 206 -4.70 -6.08 13.99
C THR A 206 -4.68 -5.41 15.36
N GLY A 207 -3.67 -5.71 16.21
CA GLY A 207 -3.48 -5.07 17.50
C GLY A 207 -3.25 -3.56 17.37
N LEU A 208 -2.39 -3.14 16.44
CA LEU A 208 -2.10 -1.72 16.17
C LEU A 208 -3.32 -1.00 15.58
N LEU A 209 -4.04 -1.63 14.65
CA LEU A 209 -5.29 -1.08 14.12
C LEU A 209 -6.35 -0.91 15.20
N THR A 210 -6.50 -1.91 16.09
CA THR A 210 -7.43 -1.85 17.22
C THR A 210 -7.07 -0.71 18.16
N LEU A 211 -5.78 -0.56 18.49
CA LEU A 211 -5.28 0.57 19.29
C LEU A 211 -5.60 1.92 18.61
N GLY A 212 -5.39 2.02 17.29
CA GLY A 212 -5.73 3.20 16.50
C GLY A 212 -7.21 3.57 16.56
N VAL A 213 -8.10 2.59 16.35
CA VAL A 213 -9.56 2.80 16.44
C VAL A 213 -9.98 3.18 17.86
N LEU A 214 -9.38 2.60 18.90
CA LEU A 214 -9.65 2.99 20.29
C LEU A 214 -9.21 4.44 20.57
N CYS A 215 -8.00 4.82 20.15
CA CYS A 215 -7.49 6.19 20.29
C CYS A 215 -8.32 7.22 19.49
N GLN A 216 -8.87 6.85 18.33
CA GLN A 216 -9.74 7.70 17.51
C GLN A 216 -11.17 7.81 18.10
N SER A 217 -11.72 6.70 18.61
CA SER A 217 -13.08 6.64 19.14
C SER A 217 -13.22 7.29 20.51
N LEU A 218 -12.17 7.29 21.33
CA LEU A 218 -12.22 7.79 22.70
C LEU A 218 -12.52 9.32 22.78
N PRO A 219 -11.87 10.21 22.01
CA PRO A 219 -12.26 11.62 21.93
C PRO A 219 -13.66 11.83 21.36
N LEU A 220 -14.08 10.99 20.42
CA LEU A 220 -15.41 11.05 19.79
C LEU A 220 -16.53 10.68 20.79
N LEU A 221 -16.34 9.59 21.54
CA LEU A 221 -17.27 9.15 22.58
C LEU A 221 -17.38 10.17 23.70
N LEU A 222 -16.27 10.80 24.09
CA LEU A 222 -16.29 11.87 25.08
C LEU A 222 -17.11 13.06 24.58
N ARG A 223 -16.94 13.50 23.32
CA ARG A 223 -17.78 14.56 22.75
C ARG A 223 -19.26 14.23 22.84
N TYR A 224 -19.64 13.01 22.45
CA TYR A 224 -21.04 12.60 22.42
C TYR A 224 -21.66 12.43 23.81
N ALA A 225 -20.92 11.80 24.74
CA ALA A 225 -21.37 11.61 26.11
C ALA A 225 -21.62 12.97 26.81
N VAL A 226 -20.78 13.96 26.51
CA VAL A 226 -20.81 15.26 27.20
C VAL A 226 -21.72 16.27 26.50
N SER A 227 -21.91 16.20 25.17
CA SER A 227 -22.93 17.01 24.47
C SER A 227 -24.36 16.72 24.94
N SER A 228 -24.55 15.63 25.68
CA SER A 228 -25.82 15.22 26.28
C SER A 228 -26.07 15.87 27.65
N GLY A 229 -25.17 16.71 28.18
CA GLY A 229 -25.27 17.37 29.50
C GLY A 229 -25.03 18.89 29.48
N GLU A 230 -25.38 19.58 30.57
CA GLU A 230 -25.45 21.07 30.67
C GLU A 230 -24.10 21.85 30.65
N HIS A 231 -22.94 21.19 30.54
CA HIS A 231 -21.61 21.83 30.70
C HIS A 231 -20.79 21.88 29.40
N ALA A 232 -21.33 22.45 28.32
CA ALA A 232 -20.75 22.37 26.96
C ALA A 232 -19.49 23.21 26.67
N VAL A 233 -19.11 24.18 27.52
CA VAL A 233 -18.02 25.14 27.19
C VAL A 233 -16.66 24.71 27.76
N ALA A 234 -16.62 23.99 28.89
CA ALA A 234 -15.37 23.47 29.47
C ALA A 234 -14.85 22.21 28.76
N THR A 235 -15.51 21.78 27.68
CA THR A 235 -15.40 20.42 27.15
C THR A 235 -14.72 20.33 25.79
N ASP A 236 -14.73 21.42 25.01
CA ASP A 236 -13.93 21.45 23.77
C ASP A 236 -12.43 21.41 24.08
N THR A 237 -12.01 22.02 25.18
CA THR A 237 -10.61 22.00 25.66
C THR A 237 -10.22 20.60 26.15
N THR A 238 -11.04 19.95 26.97
CA THR A 238 -10.74 18.60 27.48
C THR A 238 -10.71 17.56 26.37
N VAL A 239 -11.63 17.63 25.40
CA VAL A 239 -11.61 16.76 24.22
C VAL A 239 -10.35 16.99 23.38
N LEU A 240 -9.92 18.25 23.22
CA LEU A 240 -8.71 18.57 22.47
C LEU A 240 -7.45 18.07 23.16
N GLU A 241 -7.34 18.25 24.48
CA GLU A 241 -6.24 17.70 25.29
C GLU A 241 -6.18 16.18 25.21
N LEU A 242 -7.34 15.52 25.28
CA LEU A 242 -7.44 14.08 25.13
C LEU A 242 -7.03 13.61 23.73
N SER A 243 -7.49 14.30 22.68
CA SER A 243 -7.08 14.02 21.30
C SER A 243 -5.57 14.18 21.11
N ARG A 244 -4.95 15.20 21.72
CA ARG A 244 -3.49 15.39 21.72
C ARG A 244 -2.77 14.26 22.44
N ALA A 245 -3.26 13.85 23.62
CA ALA A 245 -2.70 12.71 24.36
C ALA A 245 -2.77 11.40 23.55
N CYS A 246 -3.92 11.12 22.92
CA CYS A 246 -4.09 9.99 22.02
C CYS A 246 -3.12 10.05 20.82
N SER A 247 -2.91 11.24 20.23
CA SER A 247 -1.94 11.42 19.15
C SER A 247 -0.50 11.11 19.58
N PHE A 248 -0.09 11.49 20.79
CA PHE A 248 1.24 11.16 21.32
C PHE A 248 1.40 9.65 21.55
N ILE A 249 0.38 9.00 22.12
CA ILE A 249 0.38 7.54 22.32
C ILE A 249 0.49 6.82 20.98
N MET A 250 -0.29 7.25 19.98
CA MET A 250 -0.25 6.68 18.63
C MET A 250 1.10 6.88 17.95
N LEU A 251 1.71 8.05 18.08
CA LEU A 251 3.04 8.30 17.54
C LEU A 251 4.10 7.41 18.19
N LEU A 252 4.06 7.25 19.51
CA LEU A 252 4.98 6.37 20.23
C LEU A 252 4.79 4.90 19.83
N ALA A 253 3.54 4.44 19.72
CA ALA A 253 3.22 3.10 19.26
C ALA A 253 3.70 2.86 17.83
N TYR A 254 3.55 3.86 16.94
CA TYR A 254 4.04 3.79 15.57
C TYR A 254 5.57 3.71 15.49
N VAL A 255 6.30 4.53 16.26
CA VAL A 255 7.77 4.46 16.31
C VAL A 255 8.24 3.12 16.88
N ALA A 256 7.58 2.62 17.92
CA ALA A 256 7.87 1.29 18.47
C ALA A 256 7.60 0.18 17.44
N TYR A 257 6.51 0.30 16.67
CA TYR A 257 6.20 -0.61 15.56
C TYR A 257 7.25 -0.55 14.46
N LEU A 258 7.69 0.64 14.02
CA LEU A 258 8.77 0.77 13.04
C LEU A 258 10.08 0.15 13.54
N PHE A 259 10.42 0.34 14.81
CA PHE A 259 11.59 -0.32 15.40
C PHE A 259 11.43 -1.86 15.42
N PHE A 260 10.23 -2.34 15.72
CA PHE A 260 9.92 -3.77 15.69
C PHE A 260 10.05 -4.34 14.27
N GLN A 261 9.44 -3.69 13.29
CA GLN A 261 9.42 -4.11 11.89
C GLN A 261 10.80 -4.05 11.24
N LEU A 262 11.55 -2.96 11.45
CA LEU A 262 12.80 -2.71 10.73
C LEU A 262 14.04 -3.33 11.40
N LYS A 263 13.95 -3.67 12.69
CA LYS A 263 15.11 -4.15 13.46
C LYS A 263 14.88 -5.47 14.18
N THR A 264 13.89 -5.55 15.07
CA THR A 264 13.82 -6.72 15.99
C THR A 264 13.20 -7.95 15.34
N HIS A 265 12.21 -7.78 14.46
CA HIS A 265 11.46 -8.87 13.83
C HIS A 265 11.41 -8.74 12.32
N ARG A 266 12.51 -8.26 11.71
CA ARG A 266 12.62 -8.06 10.26
C ARG A 266 12.25 -9.31 9.45
N GLN A 267 12.65 -10.49 9.93
CA GLN A 267 12.35 -11.80 9.31
C GLN A 267 10.86 -12.13 9.23
N LEU A 268 10.02 -11.47 10.05
CA LEU A 268 8.57 -11.63 10.03
C LEU A 268 7.90 -10.78 8.93
N PHE A 269 8.64 -9.83 8.34
CA PHE A 269 8.15 -8.85 7.36
C PHE A 269 8.93 -8.90 6.03
N GLU A 270 10.07 -9.59 5.98
CA GLU A 270 10.71 -9.97 4.71
C GLU A 270 9.85 -11.05 4.04
N PRO A 271 9.59 -10.96 2.71
CA PRO A 271 8.92 -12.03 1.98
C PRO A 271 9.67 -13.33 2.23
N GLN A 272 8.97 -14.37 2.67
CA GLN A 272 9.57 -15.71 2.72
C GLN A 272 9.85 -16.12 1.28
N GLU A 273 11.13 -16.23 0.91
CA GLU A 273 11.55 -16.80 -0.37
C GLU A 273 10.86 -18.14 -0.55
N ILE A 274 9.98 -18.25 -1.55
CA ILE A 274 9.28 -19.49 -1.81
C ILE A 274 10.29 -20.40 -2.53
N GLU A 275 10.82 -21.41 -1.82
CA GLU A 275 11.69 -22.45 -2.42
C GLU A 275 11.04 -23.00 -3.70
N GLY A 276 11.57 -22.63 -4.87
CA GLY A 276 11.17 -23.16 -6.17
C GLY A 276 10.46 -22.19 -7.13
N GLY A 277 10.27 -20.92 -6.76
CA GLY A 277 9.97 -19.87 -7.74
C GLY A 277 11.26 -19.24 -8.25
N ASP A 278 11.44 -19.09 -9.56
CA ASP A 278 12.43 -18.17 -10.11
C ASP A 278 12.03 -16.73 -9.69
N GLU A 279 12.33 -16.36 -8.46
CA GLU A 279 12.24 -14.99 -7.97
C GLU A 279 13.41 -14.24 -8.62
N GLU A 280 13.14 -13.59 -9.76
CA GLU A 280 14.01 -12.55 -10.29
C GLU A 280 14.29 -11.59 -9.14
N GLU A 281 15.53 -11.52 -8.64
CA GLU A 281 15.97 -10.48 -7.70
C GLU A 281 15.42 -9.15 -8.24
N GLU A 282 14.68 -8.39 -7.42
CA GLU A 282 14.12 -7.11 -7.84
C GLU A 282 15.26 -6.11 -8.08
N GLU A 283 15.84 -6.16 -9.27
CA GLU A 283 16.87 -5.23 -9.69
C GLU A 283 16.26 -3.85 -9.87
N ALA A 284 16.90 -2.85 -9.28
CA ALA A 284 16.47 -1.47 -9.41
C ALA A 284 16.56 -1.03 -10.89
N VAL A 285 15.40 -0.73 -11.47
CA VAL A 285 15.27 -0.36 -12.89
C VAL A 285 15.75 1.07 -13.14
N LEU A 286 15.68 1.93 -12.12
CA LEU A 286 16.17 3.31 -12.16
C LEU A 286 17.45 3.45 -11.34
N GLY A 287 18.37 4.30 -11.82
CA GLY A 287 19.51 4.74 -11.02
C GLY A 287 19.06 5.65 -9.87
N PHE A 288 19.71 5.55 -8.72
CA PHE A 288 19.38 6.29 -7.48
C PHE A 288 19.12 7.79 -7.70
N GLY A 289 20.01 8.49 -8.42
CA GLY A 289 19.85 9.94 -8.68
C GLY A 289 18.65 10.27 -9.57
N SER A 290 18.32 9.41 -10.52
CA SER A 290 17.13 9.56 -11.38
C SER A 290 15.86 9.35 -10.56
N ALA A 291 15.81 8.29 -9.74
CA ALA A 291 14.66 7.99 -8.88
C ALA A 291 14.39 9.13 -7.88
N LEU A 292 15.43 9.68 -7.25
CA LEU A 292 15.31 10.81 -6.33
C LEU A 292 14.80 12.08 -7.02
N PHE A 293 15.33 12.40 -8.21
CA PHE A 293 14.86 13.54 -8.99
C PHE A 293 13.38 13.43 -9.34
N TRP A 294 12.96 12.26 -9.85
CA TRP A 294 11.57 12.01 -10.18
C TRP A 294 10.66 12.03 -8.96
N LEU A 295 11.13 11.50 -7.82
CA LEU A 295 10.37 11.53 -6.57
C LEU A 295 10.06 12.98 -6.18
N ILE A 296 11.08 13.83 -6.12
CA ILE A 296 10.92 15.25 -5.78
C ILE A 296 9.98 15.96 -6.77
N LEU A 297 10.16 15.72 -8.07
CA LEU A 297 9.32 16.33 -9.10
C LEU A 297 7.85 15.91 -8.95
N MET A 298 7.57 14.62 -8.75
CA MET A 298 6.19 14.13 -8.56
C MET A 298 5.59 14.68 -7.27
N THR A 299 6.36 14.77 -6.18
CA THR A 299 5.91 15.37 -4.93
C THR A 299 5.54 16.85 -5.09
N ILE A 300 6.31 17.62 -5.88
CA ILE A 300 5.97 19.02 -6.18
C ILE A 300 4.67 19.12 -6.98
N ILE A 301 4.50 18.26 -7.98
CA ILE A 301 3.26 18.22 -8.79
C ILE A 301 2.07 17.85 -7.91
N ILE A 302 2.20 16.84 -7.03
CA ILE A 302 1.18 16.47 -6.06
C ILE A 302 0.83 17.64 -5.16
N ALA A 303 1.82 18.40 -4.67
CA ALA A 303 1.57 19.57 -3.83
C ALA A 303 0.71 20.63 -4.56
N VAL A 304 1.03 20.92 -5.82
CA VAL A 304 0.24 21.85 -6.65
C VAL A 304 -1.18 21.35 -6.87
N LEU A 305 -1.36 20.07 -7.24
CA LEU A 305 -2.69 19.50 -7.45
C LEU A 305 -3.48 19.40 -6.14
N SER A 306 -2.81 19.15 -5.01
CA SER A 306 -3.42 19.11 -3.67
C SER A 306 -3.96 20.48 -3.28
N GLU A 307 -3.23 21.56 -3.57
CA GLU A 307 -3.73 22.93 -3.38
C GLU A 307 -5.01 23.17 -4.18
N TYR A 308 -5.07 22.70 -5.43
CA TYR A 308 -6.27 22.83 -6.26
C TYR A 308 -7.44 22.03 -5.71
N VAL A 309 -7.23 20.76 -5.33
CA VAL A 309 -8.27 19.90 -4.73
C VAL A 309 -8.83 20.54 -3.47
N VAL A 310 -7.97 20.95 -2.55
CA VAL A 310 -8.39 21.55 -1.28
C VAL A 310 -9.08 22.89 -1.52
N GLY A 311 -8.56 23.73 -2.42
CA GLY A 311 -9.13 25.03 -2.73
C GLY A 311 -10.54 24.96 -3.32
N THR A 312 -10.81 23.93 -4.13
CA THR A 312 -12.10 23.77 -4.85
C THR A 312 -13.13 22.92 -4.11
N ILE A 313 -12.75 22.26 -3.01
CA ILE A 313 -13.63 21.31 -2.32
C ILE A 313 -14.93 21.94 -1.81
N GLU A 314 -14.89 23.19 -1.34
CA GLU A 314 -16.07 23.90 -0.81
C GLU A 314 -17.03 24.29 -1.93
N ASP A 315 -16.51 24.79 -3.05
CA ASP A 315 -17.30 25.20 -4.21
C ASP A 315 -18.08 24.03 -4.83
N ILE A 316 -17.54 22.82 -4.75
CA ILE A 316 -18.17 21.62 -5.33
C ILE A 316 -19.30 21.12 -4.47
N THR A 317 -19.17 21.23 -3.14
CA THR A 317 -20.26 20.97 -2.22
C THR A 317 -21.50 21.82 -2.50
N LEU A 318 -21.29 23.05 -2.99
CA LEU A 318 -22.37 23.99 -3.28
C LEU A 318 -22.91 23.82 -4.71
N GLY A 319 -22.06 23.40 -5.65
CA GLY A 319 -22.39 23.35 -7.09
C GLY A 319 -22.84 21.99 -7.64
N VAL A 320 -22.50 20.88 -6.98
CA VAL A 320 -22.85 19.53 -7.45
C VAL A 320 -23.52 18.76 -6.33
N ALA A 321 -24.66 18.12 -6.61
CA ALA A 321 -25.38 17.24 -5.69
C ALA A 321 -24.63 15.91 -5.40
N LEU A 322 -23.30 15.93 -5.32
CA LEU A 322 -22.41 14.79 -5.10
C LEU A 322 -22.27 14.41 -3.62
N GLY A 323 -23.02 15.04 -2.73
CA GLY A 323 -22.93 14.83 -1.28
C GLY A 323 -22.23 15.99 -0.57
N SER A 324 -22.24 15.96 0.77
CA SER A 324 -21.55 16.97 1.59
C SER A 324 -20.02 16.85 1.44
N ALA A 325 -19.27 17.90 1.80
CA ALA A 325 -17.81 17.94 1.68
C ALA A 325 -17.16 16.80 2.47
N THR A 326 -17.84 16.37 3.52
CA THR A 326 -17.52 15.19 4.33
C THR A 326 -17.58 13.88 3.55
N GLN A 327 -18.59 13.66 2.71
CA GLN A 327 -18.72 12.44 1.90
C GLN A 327 -17.65 12.40 0.80
N ILE A 328 -17.44 13.53 0.13
CA ILE A 328 -16.41 13.64 -0.91
C ILE A 328 -15.02 13.42 -0.30
N SER A 329 -14.72 14.06 0.84
CA SER A 329 -13.44 13.86 1.51
C SER A 329 -13.24 12.41 1.98
N MET A 330 -14.28 11.80 2.54
CA MET A 330 -14.21 10.44 3.08
C MET A 330 -14.01 9.38 1.99
N PHE A 331 -14.71 9.46 0.86
CA PHE A 331 -14.63 8.41 -0.16
C PHE A 331 -13.64 8.70 -1.27
N VAL A 332 -13.45 9.97 -1.63
CA VAL A 332 -12.66 10.34 -2.82
C VAL A 332 -11.25 10.78 -2.43
N VAL A 333 -11.10 11.58 -1.38
CA VAL A 333 -9.77 12.00 -0.91
C VAL A 333 -9.13 10.90 -0.06
N GLY A 334 -9.91 10.21 0.77
CA GLY A 334 -9.42 9.09 1.58
C GLY A 334 -8.97 7.86 0.78
N THR A 335 -9.25 7.78 -0.52
CA THR A 335 -8.84 6.64 -1.36
C THR A 335 -7.58 6.89 -2.21
N LEU A 336 -7.03 8.12 -2.15
CA LEU A 336 -5.83 8.56 -2.89
C LEU A 336 -4.55 8.38 -2.08
#